data_AF-A0A517WRS0-F1
#
_entry.id   AF-A0A517WRS0-F1
#
_cell.length_a   1.000
_cell.length_b   1.000
_cell.length_c   1.000
_cell.angle_alpha   90.00
_cell.angle_beta   90.00
_cell.angle_gamma   90.00
#
_symmetry.space_group_name_H-M   'P 1'
#
loop_
_entity.id
_entity.type
_entity.pdbx_description
1 polymer ?
#
loop_
_entity_poly.entity_id
_entity_poly.type
_entity_poly.pdbx_seq_one_letter_code
_entity_poly.pdbx_strand_id
1 'polypeptide(L)'
;MSDNKRSKLIRFVGYTIFFLLMIYVLSIGPVVATLQTPEGMPLEYIESLSAIYAPLLWAADRSDILDEILRCYIKACGSPFHNKTN
;
A
#
# COMPACT_ATOMS: atom_id res chain seq x y z
N MET A 1 -39.17 13.10 -0.53
CA MET A 1 -37.96 12.70 0.24
C MET A 1 -36.95 12.06 -0.75
N SER A 2 -36.34 12.85 -1.64
CA SER A 2 -35.82 12.34 -2.93
C SER A 2 -34.37 12.76 -3.25
N ASP A 3 -34.01 14.04 -3.16
CA ASP A 3 -32.71 14.48 -3.74
C ASP A 3 -31.57 14.58 -2.71
N ASN A 4 -31.91 14.96 -1.47
CA ASN A 4 -30.92 15.18 -0.41
C ASN A 4 -30.25 13.86 0.04
N LYS A 5 -30.95 12.73 -0.11
CA LYS A 5 -30.41 11.39 0.21
C LYS A 5 -29.43 10.91 -0.86
N ARG A 6 -29.70 11.21 -2.13
CA ARG A 6 -28.87 10.82 -3.28
C ARG A 6 -27.54 11.57 -3.27
N SER A 7 -27.56 12.86 -2.95
CA SER A 7 -26.33 13.67 -2.78
C SER A 7 -25.45 13.16 -1.63
N LYS A 8 -26.06 12.79 -0.49
CA LYS A 8 -25.32 12.20 0.65
C LYS A 8 -24.69 10.85 0.31
N LEU A 9 -25.38 9.99 -0.45
CA LEU A 9 -24.83 8.71 -0.91
C LEU A 9 -23.65 8.89 -1.86
N ILE A 10 -23.75 9.79 -2.85
CA ILE A 10 -22.64 10.07 -3.78
C ILE A 10 -21.41 10.56 -3.02
N ARG A 11 -21.63 11.48 -2.05
CA ARG A 11 -20.53 12.00 -1.22
C ARG A 11 -19.91 10.89 -0.36
N PHE A 12 -20.72 9.99 0.19
CA PHE A 12 -20.24 8.84 0.96
C PHE A 12 -19.42 7.86 0.10
N VAL A 13 -19.91 7.52 -1.09
CA VAL A 13 -19.19 6.64 -2.04
C VAL A 13 -17.87 7.28 -2.44
N GLY A 14 -17.85 8.59 -2.72
CA GLY A 14 -16.63 9.32 -3.02
C GLY A 14 -15.59 9.17 -1.90
N TYR A 15 -15.97 9.47 -0.65
CA TYR A 15 -15.05 9.30 0.49
C TYR A 15 -14.62 7.86 0.70
N THR A 16 -15.52 6.89 0.47
CA THR A 16 -15.20 5.47 0.59
C THR A 16 -14.13 5.06 -0.42
N ILE A 17 -14.25 5.49 -1.69
CA ILE A 17 -13.26 5.19 -2.72
C ILE A 17 -11.91 5.79 -2.36
N PHE A 18 -11.86 7.07 -1.96
CA PHE A 18 -10.61 7.69 -1.52
C PHE A 18 -9.98 6.96 -0.33
N PHE A 19 -10.79 6.56 0.64
CA PHE A 19 -10.32 5.83 1.81
C PHE A 19 -9.79 4.43 1.43
N LEU A 20 -10.48 3.70 0.55
CA LEU A 20 -10.03 2.41 0.05
C LEU A 20 -8.73 2.52 -0.75
N LEU A 21 -8.58 3.56 -1.57
CA LEU A 21 -7.33 3.83 -2.28
C LEU A 21 -6.17 4.10 -1.32
N MET A 22 -6.42 4.88 -0.26
CA MET A 22 -5.42 5.14 0.76
C MET A 22 -5.01 3.84 1.47
N ILE A 23 -5.98 3.01 1.87
CA ILE A 23 -5.70 1.69 2.47
C ILE A 23 -4.89 0.82 1.51
N TYR A 24 -5.27 0.78 0.23
CA TYR A 24 -4.56 0.00 -0.78
C TYR A 24 -3.09 0.44 -0.94
N VAL A 25 -2.82 1.75 -1.02
CA VAL A 25 -1.42 2.23 -1.10
C VAL A 25 -0.66 1.94 0.18
N LEU A 26 -1.28 2.13 1.35
CA LEU A 26 -0.66 1.87 2.64
C LEU A 26 -0.51 0.37 2.94
N SER A 27 -1.23 -0.54 2.28
CA SER A 27 -1.12 -1.96 2.58
C SER A 27 0.16 -2.61 2.01
N ILE A 28 0.80 -2.03 0.99
CA ILE A 28 1.98 -2.65 0.36
C ILE A 28 3.13 -2.85 1.36
N GLY A 29 3.40 -1.87 2.22
CA GLY A 29 4.47 -1.92 3.22
C GLY A 29 4.33 -3.10 4.18
N PRO A 30 3.24 -3.19 4.96
CA PRO A 30 3.03 -4.31 5.87
C PRO A 30 2.89 -5.65 5.14
N VAL A 31 2.26 -5.70 3.95
CA VAL A 31 2.16 -6.96 3.19
C VAL A 31 3.54 -7.46 2.77
N VAL A 32 4.39 -6.60 2.20
CA VAL A 32 5.77 -6.96 1.84
C VAL A 32 6.55 -7.40 3.08
N ALA A 33 6.43 -6.66 4.19
CA ALA A 33 7.11 -6.98 5.44
C ALA A 33 6.71 -8.35 6.00
N THR A 34 5.43 -8.72 5.95
CA THR A 34 4.96 -10.03 6.44
C THR A 34 5.40 -11.20 5.59
N LEU A 35 5.64 -10.99 4.29
CA LEU A 35 6.05 -12.03 3.34
C LEU A 35 7.57 -12.13 3.18
N GLN A 36 8.32 -11.20 3.78
CA GLN A 36 9.77 -11.17 3.69
C GLN A 36 10.36 -12.21 4.67
N THR A 37 11.09 -13.18 4.12
CA THR A 37 11.82 -14.18 4.91
C THR A 37 13.33 -13.85 4.93
N PRO A 38 14.13 -14.47 5.81
CA PRO A 38 15.60 -14.33 5.79
C PRO A 38 16.24 -14.70 4.44
N GLU A 39 15.59 -15.58 3.67
CA GLU A 39 16.04 -16.05 2.35
C GLU A 39 15.51 -15.18 1.20
N GLY A 40 14.69 -14.16 1.51
CA GLY A 40 14.00 -13.31 0.54
C GLY A 40 12.48 -13.56 0.51
N MET A 41 11.79 -12.96 -0.46
CA MET A 41 10.36 -13.22 -0.67
C MET A 41 10.19 -14.47 -1.54
N PRO A 42 9.35 -15.45 -1.17
CA PRO A 42 9.10 -16.61 -2.00
C PRO A 42 8.56 -16.22 -3.39
N LEU A 43 9.06 -16.86 -4.44
CA LEU A 43 8.70 -16.57 -5.84
C LEU A 43 7.19 -16.64 -6.10
N GLU A 44 6.48 -17.56 -5.44
CA GLU A 44 5.02 -17.72 -5.55
C GLU A 44 4.24 -16.46 -5.14
N TYR A 45 4.78 -15.68 -4.18
CA TYR A 45 4.15 -14.45 -3.73
C TYR A 45 4.56 -13.25 -4.56
N ILE A 46 5.76 -13.26 -5.16
CA ILE A 46 6.27 -12.15 -5.96
C ILE A 46 5.34 -11.84 -7.14
N GLU A 47 4.93 -12.86 -7.91
CA GLU A 47 4.04 -12.65 -9.07
C GLU A 47 2.69 -12.06 -8.63
N SER A 48 2.06 -12.67 -7.64
CA SER A 48 0.75 -12.23 -7.13
C SER A 48 0.82 -10.80 -6.55
N LEU A 49 1.87 -10.51 -5.79
CA LEU A 49 2.08 -9.20 -5.18
C LEU A 49 2.34 -8.13 -6.25
N SER A 50 3.16 -8.46 -7.26
CA SER A 50 3.44 -7.57 -8.37
C SER A 50 2.19 -7.25 -9.18
N ALA A 51 1.28 -8.22 -9.36
CA ALA A 51 0.02 -8.02 -10.06
C ALA A 51 -0.96 -7.15 -9.25
N ILE A 52 -1.12 -7.42 -7.95
CA ILE A 52 -2.00 -6.65 -7.05
C ILE A 52 -1.54 -5.20 -6.95
N TYR A 53 -0.23 -4.98 -6.81
CA TYR A 53 0.37 -3.65 -6.68
C TYR A 53 0.88 -3.05 -7.99
N ALA A 54 0.55 -3.66 -9.14
CA ALA A 54 1.03 -3.22 -10.45
C ALA A 54 0.81 -1.71 -10.72
N PRO A 55 -0.35 -1.11 -10.40
CA PRO A 55 -0.54 0.33 -10.57
C PRO A 55 0.44 1.18 -9.74
N LEU A 56 0.74 0.76 -8.51
CA LEU A 56 1.64 1.48 -7.61
C LEU A 56 3.10 1.31 -8.05
N LEU A 57 3.49 0.09 -8.44
CA LEU A 57 4.81 -0.20 -8.98
C LEU A 57 5.05 0.54 -10.30
N TRP A 58 4.04 0.60 -11.17
CA TRP A 58 4.10 1.39 -12.41
C TRP A 58 4.27 2.89 -12.15
N ALA A 59 3.59 3.43 -11.13
CA ALA A 59 3.75 4.84 -10.78
C ALA A 59 5.15 5.15 -10.22
N ALA A 60 5.71 4.24 -9.40
CA ALA A 60 7.06 4.35 -8.87
C ALA A 60 8.12 4.29 -9.98
N ASP A 61 7.98 3.38 -10.94
CA ASP A 61 8.90 3.22 -12.08
C ASP A 61 9.01 4.49 -12.96
N ARG A 62 8.01 5.38 -12.90
CA ARG A 62 7.99 6.64 -13.66
C ARG A 62 8.53 7.84 -12.90
N SER A 63 8.87 7.71 -11.62
CA SER A 63 9.30 8.82 -10.79
C SER A 63 10.27 8.37 -9.71
N ASP A 64 11.52 8.82 -9.80
CA ASP A 64 12.56 8.53 -8.81
C ASP A 64 12.13 8.86 -7.39
N ILE A 65 11.39 9.97 -7.21
CA ILE A 65 10.86 10.39 -5.91
C ILE A 65 9.84 9.38 -5.38
N LEU A 66 8.96 8.87 -6.23
CA LEU A 66 7.94 7.89 -5.81
C LEU A 66 8.58 6.53 -5.52
N ASP A 67 9.56 6.11 -6.32
CA ASP A 67 10.34 4.90 -6.05
C ASP A 67 11.08 5.00 -4.71
N GLU A 68 11.76 6.12 -4.44
CA GLU A 68 12.47 6.34 -3.18
C GLU A 68 11.53 6.32 -1.98
N ILE A 69 10.40 7.03 -2.06
CA ILE A 69 9.37 7.06 -1.00
C ILE A 69 8.81 5.65 -0.77
N LEU A 70 8.49 4.91 -1.83
CA LEU A 70 7.93 3.57 -1.73
C LEU A 70 8.92 2.60 -1.07
N ARG A 71 10.19 2.63 -1.46
CA ARG A 71 11.25 1.83 -0.83
C ARG A 71 11.44 2.17 0.64
N CYS A 72 11.47 3.46 0.97
CA CYS A 72 11.58 3.92 2.36
C CYS A 72 10.41 3.45 3.20
N TYR A 73 9.20 3.52 2.64
CA TYR A 73 7.98 3.07 3.31
C TYR A 73 8.00 1.56 3.59
N ILE A 74 8.30 0.74 2.57
CA ILE A 74 8.42 -0.71 2.72
C ILE A 74 9.48 -1.06 3.76
N LYS A 75 10.64 -0.38 3.72
CA LYS A 75 11.72 -0.58 4.69
C LYS A 75 11.28 -0.25 6.11
N ALA A 76 10.56 0.85 6.31
CA ALA A 76 10.05 1.25 7.61
C ALA A 76 9.06 0.22 8.19
N CYS A 77 8.25 -0.42 7.35
CA CYS A 77 7.35 -1.50 7.75
C CYS A 77 8.06 -2.82 8.07
N GLY A 78 9.17 -3.12 7.39
CA GLY A 78 9.95 -4.35 7.57
C GLY A 78 11.01 -4.29 8.67
N SER A 79 11.46 -3.08 9.06
CA SER A 79 12.41 -2.94 10.15
C SER A 79 11.77 -3.33 11.48
N PRO A 80 12.37 -4.25 12.28
CA PRO A 80 11.99 -4.37 13.66
C PRO A 80 12.24 -3.01 14.31
N PHE A 81 11.23 -2.43 14.96
CA PHE A 81 11.46 -1.32 15.89
C PHE A 81 12.58 -1.76 16.83
N HIS A 82 13.77 -1.18 16.67
CA HIS A 82 14.93 -1.49 17.49
C HIS A 82 14.49 -1.31 18.94
N ASN A 83 14.36 -2.43 19.66
CA ASN A 83 14.17 -2.44 21.09
C ASN A 83 15.43 -1.76 21.64
N LYS A 84 15.31 -0.48 22.03
CA LYS A 84 16.38 0.24 22.72
C LYS A 84 16.47 -0.35 24.12
N THR A 85 17.17 -1.47 24.24
CA THR A 85 17.76 -1.91 25.50
C THR A 85 19.26 -1.81 25.35
N ASN A 86 19.78 -0.65 25.77
CA ASN A 86 21.09 -0.50 26.37
C ASN A 86 20.88 0.32 27.64
#